data_AF-A0A2H3JI14-F1
#
_entry.id   AF-A0A2H3JI14-F1
#
_cell.length_a   1.000
_cell.length_b   1.000
_cell.length_c   1.000
_cell.angle_alpha   90.00
_cell.angle_beta   90.00
_cell.angle_gamma   90.00
#
_symmetry.space_group_name_H-M   'P 1'
#
loop_
_entity.id
_entity.type
_entity.pdbx_description
1 polymer ?
#
loop_
_entity_poly.entity_id
_entity_poly.type
_entity_poly.pdbx_seq_one_letter_code
_entity_poly.pdbx_strand_id
1 'polypeptide(L)'
;YPTIFALAMDILPIQASSVPCERVFSSGKETTVPRRNRLSPEMMEALQMLKYSTKKRRDVLNFTSGLRKETELEQMENEQRSQMVEDLPSFSKTLTNADACA
;
A
#
# COMPACT_ATOMS: atom_id res chain seq x y z
N TYR A 1 -7.87 -12.78 15.85
CA TYR A 1 -6.69 -12.93 16.72
C TYR A 1 -6.04 -11.56 16.97
N PRO A 2 -6.55 -10.77 17.94
CA PRO A 2 -6.06 -9.41 18.17
C PRO A 2 -4.57 -9.37 18.54
N THR A 3 -4.09 -10.36 19.30
CA THR A 3 -2.69 -10.45 19.74
C THR A 3 -1.72 -10.72 18.60
N ILE A 4 -2.05 -11.67 17.72
CA ILE A 4 -1.20 -12.00 16.55
C ILE A 4 -1.17 -10.82 15.57
N PHE A 5 -2.30 -10.15 15.39
CA PHE A 5 -2.38 -8.97 14.54
C PHE A 5 -1.50 -7.82 15.06
N ALA A 6 -1.52 -7.53 16.35
CA ALA A 6 -0.64 -6.53 16.95
C ALA A 6 0.84 -6.90 16.78
N LEU A 7 1.20 -8.17 17.04
CA LEU A 7 2.56 -8.67 16.87
C LEU A 7 3.04 -8.58 15.41
N ALA A 8 2.17 -8.88 14.44
CA ALA A 8 2.49 -8.75 13.02
C ALA A 8 2.72 -7.27 12.63
N MET A 9 1.95 -6.34 13.20
CA MET A 9 2.11 -4.91 12.94
C MET A 9 3.41 -4.34 13.52
N ASP A 10 3.97 -4.94 14.57
CA ASP A 10 5.27 -4.53 15.10
C ASP A 10 6.44 -5.13 14.31
N ILE A 11 6.32 -6.38 13.87
CA ILE A 11 7.43 -7.13 13.25
C ILE A 11 7.55 -6.86 11.75
N LEU A 12 6.44 -6.85 11.00
CA LEU A 12 6.48 -6.73 9.53
C LEU A 12 7.08 -5.40 9.02
N PRO A 13 6.90 -4.25 9.70
CA PRO A 13 7.51 -2.99 9.25
C PRO A 13 9.01 -2.87 9.54
N ILE A 14 9.61 -3.81 10.28
CA ILE A 14 11.03 -3.76 10.63
C ILE A 14 11.85 -3.90 9.34
N GLN A 15 12.64 -2.88 9.04
CA GLN A 15 13.54 -2.89 7.89
C GLN A 15 14.67 -3.90 8.13
N ALA A 16 14.76 -4.91 7.27
CA ALA A 16 15.84 -5.91 7.32
C ALA A 16 17.17 -5.42 6.72
N SER A 17 17.17 -4.25 6.06
CA SER A 17 18.34 -3.72 5.33
C SER A 17 18.78 -2.34 5.83
N SER A 18 20.04 -1.99 5.58
CA SER A 18 20.62 -0.66 5.84
C SER A 18 20.27 0.39 4.76
N VAL A 19 19.65 -0.03 3.64
CA VAL A 19 19.26 0.84 2.52
C VAL A 19 18.51 2.12 2.92
N PRO A 20 17.55 2.14 3.86
CA PRO A 20 16.92 3.39 4.28
C PRO A 20 17.91 4.35 4.94
N CYS A 21 18.84 3.83 5.74
CA CYS A 21 19.87 4.64 6.40
C CYS A 21 20.84 5.21 5.36
N GLU A 22 21.32 4.38 4.43
CA GLU A 22 22.20 4.81 3.33
C GLU A 22 21.53 5.88 2.45
N ARG A 23 20.23 5.72 2.15
CA ARG A 23 19.47 6.73 1.41
C ARG A 23 19.36 8.05 2.17
N VAL A 24 19.13 8.00 3.48
CA VAL A 24 19.11 9.21 4.33
C VAL A 24 20.47 9.91 4.28
N PHE A 25 21.57 9.18 4.51
CA PHE A 25 22.93 9.73 4.47
C PHE A 25 23.33 10.27 3.10
N SER A 26 23.05 9.53 2.02
CA SER A 26 23.28 9.98 0.65
C SER A 26 22.50 11.25 0.33
N SER A 27 21.24 11.33 0.74
CA SER A 27 20.41 12.54 0.54
C SER A 27 20.86 13.75 1.37
N GLY A 28 21.57 13.50 2.48
CA GLY A 28 22.12 14.53 3.36
C GLY A 28 23.49 15.04 2.89
N LYS A 29 24.19 14.28 2.02
CA LYS A 29 25.49 14.64 1.47
C LYS A 29 25.50 16.03 0.82
N GLU A 30 24.43 16.38 0.11
CA GLU A 30 24.26 17.70 -0.52
C GLU A 30 24.12 18.86 0.48
N THR A 31 23.63 18.55 1.68
CA THR A 31 23.41 19.55 2.74
C THR A 31 24.64 19.71 3.64
N THR A 32 25.48 18.68 3.75
CA THR A 32 26.67 18.67 4.63
C THR A 32 27.96 19.14 3.98
N VAL A 33 28.22 18.88 2.70
CA VAL A 33 29.59 19.01 2.14
C VAL A 33 29.74 19.97 0.96
N PRO A 34 28.88 20.00 -0.08
CA PRO A 34 29.22 20.69 -1.32
C PRO A 34 29.02 22.22 -1.31
N ARG A 35 28.26 22.77 -0.35
CA ARG A 35 27.90 24.21 -0.36
C ARG A 35 28.54 25.09 0.71
N ARG A 36 29.54 24.61 1.48
CA ARG A 36 30.17 25.37 2.59
C ARG A 36 29.15 26.05 3.52
N ASN A 37 28.02 25.40 3.74
CA ASN A 37 27.07 25.86 4.73
C ASN A 37 27.68 25.58 6.10
N ARG A 38 27.99 26.62 6.87
CA ARG A 38 28.48 26.53 8.27
C ARG A 38 27.36 26.06 9.21
N LEU A 39 26.65 25.00 8.82
CA LEU A 39 25.58 24.39 9.61
C LEU A 39 26.22 23.60 10.73
N SER A 40 25.76 23.84 11.96
CA SER A 40 26.12 22.97 13.07
C SER A 40 25.55 21.56 12.85
N PRO A 41 26.15 20.52 13.44
CA PRO A 41 25.61 19.17 13.40
C PRO A 41 24.14 19.10 13.86
N GLU A 42 23.80 19.85 14.91
CA GLU A 42 22.45 19.95 15.45
C GLU A 42 21.45 20.54 14.44
N MET A 43 21.85 21.59 13.71
CA MET A 43 20.99 22.20 12.69
C MET A 43 20.82 21.29 11.47
N MET A 44 21.85 20.53 11.11
CA MET A 44 21.77 19.52 10.05
C MET A 44 20.81 18.39 10.43
N GLU A 45 20.87 17.90 11.66
CA GLU A 45 19.96 16.89 12.18
C GLU A 45 18.51 17.39 12.16
N ALA A 46 18.26 18.59 12.69
CA ALA A 46 16.94 19.21 12.68
C ALA A 46 16.39 19.38 11.25
N LEU A 47 17.22 19.80 10.30
CA LEU A 47 16.84 19.93 8.89
C LEU A 47 16.50 18.59 8.25
N GLN A 48 17.30 17.55 8.50
CA GLN A 48 17.05 16.23 7.95
C GLN A 48 15.79 15.59 8.56
N MET A 49 15.55 15.79 9.86
CA MET A 49 14.31 15.39 10.54
C MET A 49 13.10 16.12 9.97
N LEU A 50 13.19 17.42 9.71
CA LEU A 50 12.11 18.21 9.11
C LEU A 50 11.80 17.76 7.67
N LYS A 51 12.85 17.54 6.85
CA LYS A 51 12.74 17.01 5.49
C LYS A 51 12.05 15.65 5.46
N TYR A 52 12.41 14.76 6.38
CA TYR A 52 11.80 13.43 6.44
C TYR A 52 10.39 13.46 7.02
N SER A 53 10.11 14.30 8.01
CA SER A 53 8.77 14.49 8.58
C SER A 53 7.75 14.98 7.54
N THR A 54 8.15 15.97 6.72
CA THR A 54 7.30 16.46 5.61
C THR A 54 7.13 15.42 4.51
N LYS A 55 8.11 14.53 4.28
CA LYS A 55 7.97 13.40 3.35
C LYS A 55 7.07 12.29 3.89
N LYS A 56 7.22 11.92 5.17
CA LYS A 56 6.41 10.88 5.83
C LYS A 56 4.93 11.23 5.86
N ARG A 57 4.58 12.53 5.93
CA ARG A 57 3.18 12.98 5.80
C ARG A 57 2.58 12.74 4.40
N ARG A 58 3.40 12.62 3.36
CA ARG A 58 2.95 12.31 1.99
C ARG A 58 2.90 10.79 1.72
N ASP A 59 3.86 10.04 2.29
CA ASP A 59 4.00 8.59 2.09
C ASP A 59 3.61 7.82 3.38
N VAL A 60 2.38 8.02 3.89
CA VAL A 60 1.89 7.20 5.02
C VAL A 60 1.60 5.80 4.48
N LEU A 61 2.50 4.86 4.74
CA LEU A 61 2.27 3.44 4.46
C LEU A 61 1.17 2.92 5.41
N ASN A 62 0.01 2.60 4.85
CA ASN A 62 -1.09 1.98 5.58
C ASN A 62 -1.12 0.48 5.29
N PHE A 63 -0.54 -0.33 6.18
CA PHE A 63 -0.55 -1.80 6.07
C PHE A 63 -1.95 -2.44 6.19
N THR A 64 -2.96 -1.66 6.54
CA THR A 64 -4.36 -2.10 6.67
C THR A 64 -5.24 -1.62 5.51
N SER A 65 -4.68 -0.91 4.52
CA SER A 65 -5.44 -0.52 3.33
C SER A 65 -5.90 -1.76 2.57
N GLY A 66 -7.20 -1.88 2.28
CA GLY A 66 -7.76 -3.01 1.54
C GLY A 66 -8.08 -4.25 2.39
N LEU A 67 -7.77 -4.24 3.69
CA LEU A 67 -8.11 -5.33 4.63
C LEU A 67 -9.47 -5.11 5.32
N ARG A 68 -10.28 -4.17 4.84
CA ARG A 68 -11.57 -3.84 5.43
C ARG A 68 -12.60 -4.88 5.00
N LYS A 69 -13.50 -5.26 5.91
CA LYS A 69 -14.60 -6.17 5.57
C LYS A 69 -15.48 -5.60 4.47
N GLU A 70 -15.66 -4.28 4.46
CA GLU A 70 -16.41 -3.59 3.41
C GLU A 70 -15.77 -3.79 2.03
N THR A 71 -14.43 -3.70 1.93
CA THR A 71 -13.73 -3.94 0.66
C THR A 71 -13.78 -5.39 0.21
N GLU A 72 -13.79 -6.35 1.14
CA GLU A 72 -13.97 -7.78 0.82
C GLU A 72 -15.39 -8.06 0.32
N LEU A 73 -16.41 -7.48 0.95
CA LEU A 73 -17.82 -7.60 0.54
C LEU A 73 -18.05 -7.00 -0.85
N GLU A 74 -17.49 -5.81 -1.12
CA GLU A 74 -17.57 -5.16 -2.43
C GLU A 74 -16.89 -5.99 -3.53
N GLN A 75 -15.77 -6.66 -3.22
CA GLN A 75 -15.09 -7.56 -4.16
C GLN A 75 -15.95 -8.78 -4.49
N MET A 76 -16.52 -9.42 -3.46
CA MET A 76 -17.41 -10.57 -3.62
C MET A 76 -18.67 -10.21 -4.42
N GLU A 77 -19.28 -9.04 -4.15
CA GLU A 77 -20.44 -8.55 -4.90
C GLU A 77 -20.10 -8.26 -6.37
N ASN A 78 -18.92 -7.68 -6.65
CA ASN A 78 -18.47 -7.45 -8.02
C ASN A 78 -18.18 -8.77 -8.76
N GLU A 79 -17.57 -9.74 -8.10
CA GLU A 79 -17.31 -11.06 -8.68
C GLU A 79 -18.63 -11.79 -9.01
N GLN A 80 -19.59 -11.78 -8.08
CA GLN A 80 -20.94 -12.31 -8.33
C GLN A 80 -21.63 -11.61 -9.51
N ARG A 81 -21.51 -10.28 -9.58
CA ARG A 81 -22.09 -9.49 -10.68
C ARG A 81 -21.43 -9.82 -12.02
N SER A 82 -20.11 -10.03 -12.06
CA SER A 82 -19.38 -10.48 -13.26
C SER A 82 -19.80 -11.89 -13.68
N GLN A 83 -19.95 -12.83 -12.74
CA GLN A 83 -20.44 -14.19 -13.04
C GLN A 83 -21.85 -14.17 -13.64
N MET A 84 -22.77 -13.37 -13.08
CA MET A 84 -24.13 -13.24 -13.64
C MET A 84 -24.12 -12.70 -15.09
N VAL A 85 -23.17 -11.82 -15.43
CA VAL A 85 -23.03 -11.29 -16.80
C VAL A 85 -22.45 -12.34 -17.76
N GLU A 86 -21.51 -13.17 -17.30
CA GLU A 86 -20.94 -14.26 -18.09
C GLU A 86 -21.92 -15.43 -18.32
N ASP A 87 -22.82 -15.70 -17.37
CA ASP A 87 -23.80 -16.79 -17.47
C ASP A 87 -25.01 -16.44 -18.35
N LEU A 88 -25.26 -15.14 -18.61
CA LEU A 88 -26.34 -14.64 -19.45
C LEU A 88 -26.38 -15.27 -20.87
N PRO A 89 -25.26 -15.37 -21.62
CA PRO A 89 -25.22 -16.07 -22.92
C PRO A 89 -25.32 -17.60 -22.81
N SER A 90 -25.10 -18.19 -21.64
CA SER A 90 -25.35 -19.63 -21.41
C SER A 90 -26.84 -19.89 -21.23
N PHE A 91 -27.52 -19.02 -20.48
CA PHE A 91 -28.96 -19.10 -20.21
C PHE A 91 -29.82 -18.85 -21.47
N SER A 92 -29.41 -17.94 -22.35
CA SER A 92 -30.11 -17.72 -23.62
C SER A 92 -30.03 -18.93 -24.55
N LYS A 93 -28.88 -19.62 -24.60
CA LYS A 93 -28.70 -20.86 -25.37
C LYS A 93 -29.60 -21.99 -24.86
N THR A 94 -29.81 -22.10 -23.54
CA THR A 94 -30.71 -23.13 -22.98
C THR A 94 -32.17 -22.90 -23.33
N LEU A 95 -32.62 -21.63 -23.38
CA LEU A 95 -33.99 -21.29 -23.80
C LEU A 95 -34.21 -21.59 -25.29
N THR A 96 -33.26 -21.25 -26.17
CA THR A 96 -33.40 -21.53 -27.61
C THR A 96 -33.34 -23.02 -27.95
N ASN A 97 -32.62 -23.82 -27.16
CA ASN A 97 -32.52 -25.26 -27.36
C ASN A 97 -33.74 -26.02 -26.80
N ALA A 98 -34.42 -25.48 -25.78
CA ALA A 98 -35.65 -26.05 -25.24
C ALA A 98 -36.83 -25.89 -26.21
N ASP A 99 -36.89 -24.75 -26.91
CA ASP A 99 -37.93 -24.48 -27.93
C ASP A 99 -37.73 -25.28 -29.23
N ALA A 100 -36.56 -25.89 -29.45
CA ALA A 100 -36.27 -26.74 -30.60
C ALA A 100 -36.67 -28.22 -30.42
N CYS A 101 -37.14 -28.61 -29.22
CA CYS A 101 -37.51 -29.99 -28.88
C CYS A 101 -39.03 -30.23 -28.80
N ALA A 102 -39.86 -29.25 -29.18
CA ALA A 102 -41.31 -29.39 -29.32
C ALA A 102 -41.70 -29.48 -30.80
#